data_AF-A0A4Y2SYB9-F1
#
_entry.id   AF-A0A4Y2SYB9-F1
#
_cell.length_a   1.000
_cell.length_b   1.000
_cell.length_c   1.000
_cell.angle_alpha   90.00
_cell.angle_beta   90.00
_cell.angle_gamma   90.00
#
_symmetry.space_group_name_H-M   'P 1'
#
loop_
_entity.id
_entity.type
_entity.pdbx_description
1 polymer ?
#
loop_
_entity_poly.entity_id
_entity_poly.type
_entity_poly.pdbx_seq_one_letter_code
_entity_poly.pdbx_strand_id
1 'polypeptide(L)'
;MRPKHAANISDHSVKIEPENFSRLSCYDDVLNRLFLSSDPVLTGMRPTMRKKSKSFLKETLEMLLPMKFSEVLDEEDSDHEETDNDINALSSDE
;
A
#
# COMPACT_ATOMS: atom_id res chain seq x y z
N MET A 1 -2.56 -14.42 -37.19
CA MET A 1 -3.16 -13.21 -36.59
C MET A 1 -2.06 -12.18 -36.36
N ARG A 2 -2.35 -10.87 -36.50
CA ARG A 2 -1.40 -9.80 -36.16
C ARG A 2 -1.62 -9.38 -34.69
N PRO A 3 -0.59 -9.23 -33.85
CA PRO A 3 -0.73 -8.61 -32.54
C PRO A 3 -1.28 -7.19 -32.72
N LYS A 4 -2.35 -6.84 -32.03
CA LYS A 4 -2.87 -5.47 -32.01
C LYS A 4 -1.96 -4.61 -31.14
N HIS A 5 -1.68 -3.39 -31.60
CA HIS A 5 -0.75 -2.47 -30.93
C HIS A 5 -1.11 -2.24 -29.46
N ALA A 6 -0.09 -2.14 -28.62
CA ALA A 6 -0.25 -1.66 -27.25
C ALA A 6 -0.90 -0.26 -27.29
N ALA A 7 -1.88 -0.02 -26.42
CA ALA A 7 -2.52 1.28 -26.32
C ALA A 7 -1.49 2.32 -25.86
N ASN A 8 -1.44 3.47 -26.54
CA ASN A 8 -0.61 4.58 -26.12
C ASN A 8 -1.10 5.07 -24.75
N ILE A 9 -0.35 4.76 -23.69
CA ILE A 9 -0.39 5.55 -22.47
C ILE A 9 0.00 6.96 -22.88
N SER A 10 -0.92 7.91 -22.71
CA SER A 10 -0.68 9.30 -23.05
C SER A 10 0.43 9.82 -22.15
N ASP A 11 1.58 10.14 -22.73
CA ASP A 11 2.71 10.79 -22.05
C ASP A 11 2.34 12.23 -21.68
N HIS A 12 1.44 12.40 -20.72
CA HIS A 12 1.33 13.62 -19.91
C HIS A 12 2.52 13.71 -18.95
N SER A 13 3.72 13.68 -19.54
CA SER A 13 4.93 14.20 -18.93
C SER A 13 4.71 15.68 -18.68
N VAL A 14 4.33 16.03 -17.45
CA VAL A 14 4.37 17.41 -16.98
C VAL A 14 5.81 17.86 -17.11
N LYS A 15 6.09 18.69 -18.12
CA LYS A 15 7.39 19.35 -18.24
C LYS A 15 7.53 20.32 -17.09
N ILE A 16 8.20 19.87 -16.05
CA ILE A 16 8.73 20.75 -15.01
C ILE A 16 9.91 21.47 -15.66
N GLU A 17 9.61 22.60 -16.31
CA GLU A 17 10.64 23.54 -16.76
C GLU A 17 11.45 23.95 -15.52
N PRO A 18 12.79 23.93 -15.56
CA PRO A 18 13.59 24.29 -14.41
C PRO A 18 13.48 25.81 -14.17
N GLU A 19 12.64 26.19 -13.22
CA GLU A 19 12.70 27.52 -12.61
C GLU A 19 14.13 27.76 -12.11
N ASN A 20 14.59 29.02 -12.22
CA ASN A 20 15.95 29.40 -11.83
C ASN A 20 16.08 29.48 -10.29
N PHE A 21 15.95 28.33 -9.63
CA PHE A 21 16.06 28.20 -8.18
C PHE A 21 17.48 28.53 -7.71
N SER A 22 17.56 29.38 -6.69
CA SER A 22 18.79 29.52 -5.91
C SER A 22 19.16 28.19 -5.26
N ARG A 23 20.47 27.95 -5.05
CA ARG A 23 20.94 26.78 -4.30
C ARG A 23 20.28 26.69 -2.91
N LEU A 24 20.05 27.83 -2.26
CA LEU A 24 19.40 27.89 -0.95
C LEU A 24 17.94 27.41 -1.02
N SER A 25 17.14 27.93 -1.95
CA SER A 25 15.75 27.47 -2.16
C SER A 25 15.67 25.99 -2.56
N CYS A 26 16.69 25.45 -3.24
CA CYS A 26 16.78 24.01 -3.54
C CYS A 26 17.03 23.19 -2.26
N TYR A 27 17.90 23.63 -1.35
CA TYR A 27 18.08 22.98 -0.05
C TYR A 27 16.80 23.02 0.79
N ASP A 28 16.13 24.19 0.85
CA ASP A 28 14.89 24.33 1.60
C ASP A 28 13.77 23.45 1.03
N ASP A 29 13.60 23.37 -0.30
CA ASP A 29 12.65 22.43 -0.94
C ASP A 29 12.96 20.96 -0.61
N VAL A 30 14.23 20.55 -0.75
CA VAL A 30 14.65 19.16 -0.48
C VAL A 30 14.41 18.80 0.99
N LEU A 31 14.74 19.70 1.93
CA LEU A 31 14.52 19.50 3.36
C LEU A 31 13.02 19.45 3.68
N ASN A 32 12.23 20.42 3.21
CA ASN A 32 10.79 20.47 3.46
C ASN A 32 10.07 19.24 2.89
N ARG A 33 10.41 18.83 1.66
CA ARG A 33 9.88 17.59 1.06
C ARG A 33 10.28 16.36 1.87
N LEU A 34 11.53 16.30 2.36
CA LEU A 34 11.99 15.18 3.19
C LEU A 34 11.19 15.12 4.50
N PHE A 35 11.09 16.23 5.25
CA PHE A 35 10.32 16.29 6.50
C PHE A 35 8.84 15.91 6.30
N LEU A 36 8.16 16.45 5.29
CA LEU A 36 6.76 16.11 4.98
C LEU A 36 6.58 14.67 4.47
N SER A 37 7.65 14.02 4.01
CA SER A 37 7.65 12.62 3.57
C SER A 37 8.00 11.61 4.67
N SER A 38 8.62 12.06 5.76
CA SER A 38 9.00 11.25 6.92
C SER A 38 8.15 11.50 8.16
N ASP A 39 7.33 12.56 8.17
CA ASP A 39 6.33 12.82 9.22
C ASP A 39 5.39 11.61 9.40
N PRO A 40 5.32 10.98 10.59
CA PRO A 40 4.50 9.79 10.81
C PRO A 40 3.00 10.04 10.72
N VAL A 41 2.53 11.23 11.09
CA VAL A 41 1.10 11.60 11.07
C VAL A 41 0.65 11.78 9.62
N LEU A 42 1.40 12.57 8.84
CA LEU A 42 1.15 12.75 7.41
C LEU A 42 1.33 11.44 6.64
N THR A 43 2.25 10.56 7.04
CA THR A 43 2.44 9.24 6.44
C THR A 43 1.23 8.33 6.72
N GLY A 44 0.73 8.30 7.95
CA GLY A 44 -0.47 7.52 8.32
C GLY A 44 -1.76 8.02 7.66
N MET A 45 -1.87 9.34 7.41
CA MET A 45 -3.01 9.95 6.72
C MET A 45 -2.91 9.91 5.19
N ARG A 46 -1.73 9.62 4.61
CA ARG A 46 -1.51 9.63 3.16
C ARG A 46 -2.26 8.48 2.49
N PRO A 47 -3.08 8.72 1.45
CA PRO A 47 -3.67 7.64 0.66
C PRO A 47 -2.57 6.75 0.06
N THR A 48 -2.54 5.48 0.47
CA THR A 48 -1.61 4.48 -0.07
C THR A 48 -2.34 3.54 -1.02
N MET A 49 -1.84 3.40 -2.24
CA MET A 49 -2.30 2.32 -3.12
C MET A 49 -1.62 1.02 -2.72
N ARG A 50 -2.40 0.04 -2.26
CA ARG A 50 -1.92 -1.34 -2.01
C ARG A 50 -1.50 -1.98 -3.33
N LYS A 51 -0.21 -1.87 -3.66
CA LYS A 51 0.40 -2.53 -4.82
C LYS A 51 0.47 -4.03 -4.56
N LYS A 52 -0.14 -4.84 -5.43
CA LYS A 52 0.13 -6.29 -5.49
C LYS A 52 1.50 -6.50 -6.14
N SER A 53 2.56 -6.54 -5.33
CA SER A 53 3.91 -6.87 -5.79
C SER A 53 4.07 -8.39 -5.97
N LYS A 54 5.02 -8.80 -6.82
CA LYS A 54 5.53 -10.17 -6.79
C LYS A 54 6.27 -10.41 -5.46
N SER A 55 6.30 -11.66 -5.00
CA SER A 55 7.08 -12.05 -3.83
C SER A 55 8.59 -11.86 -4.07
N PHE A 56 9.34 -11.61 -3.00
CA PHE A 56 10.80 -11.65 -3.03
C PHE A 56 11.31 -13.09 -3.14
N LEU A 57 12.54 -13.25 -3.61
CA LEU A 57 13.26 -14.53 -3.55
C LEU A 57 13.56 -14.87 -2.08
N LYS A 58 13.56 -16.16 -1.73
CA LYS A 58 13.82 -16.66 -0.36
C LYS A 58 15.06 -16.01 0.29
N GLU A 59 16.21 -16.05 -0.39
CA GLU A 59 17.47 -15.46 0.07
C GLU A 59 17.35 -13.95 0.34
N THR A 60 16.64 -13.21 -0.53
CA THR A 60 16.39 -11.78 -0.33
C THR A 60 15.51 -11.52 0.89
N LEU A 61 14.52 -12.39 1.14
CA LEU A 61 13.65 -12.29 2.30
C LEU A 61 14.42 -12.59 3.60
N GLU A 62 15.31 -13.58 3.59
CA GLU A 62 16.20 -13.92 4.72
C GLU A 62 17.19 -12.79 5.08
N MET A 63 17.59 -11.96 4.10
CA MET A 63 18.42 -10.77 4.35
C MET A 63 17.63 -9.55 4.83
N LEU A 64 16.37 -9.39 4.39
CA LEU A 64 15.53 -8.23 4.70
C LEU A 64 14.76 -8.36 6.01
N LEU A 65 14.31 -9.59 6.35
CA LEU A 65 13.63 -9.85 7.61
C LEU A 65 14.63 -10.05 8.74
N PRO A 66 14.37 -9.53 9.95
CA PRO A 66 15.08 -9.96 11.14
C PRO A 66 14.98 -11.49 11.28
N MET A 67 16.09 -12.14 11.63
CA MET A 67 16.26 -13.61 11.72
C MET A 67 15.33 -14.33 12.73
N LYS A 68 14.36 -13.63 13.31
CA LYS A 68 13.37 -14.13 14.28
C LYS A 68 11.93 -14.21 13.75
N PHE A 69 11.69 -13.94 12.47
CA PHE A 69 10.37 -14.15 11.82
C PHE A 69 10.27 -15.50 11.11
N SER A 70 10.70 -16.56 11.80
CA SER A 70 10.37 -17.95 11.47
C SER A 70 9.35 -18.43 12.50
N GLU A 71 8.28 -19.08 12.05
CA GLU A 71 7.27 -19.73 12.90
C GLU A 71 6.28 -18.79 13.65
N VAL A 72 5.49 -18.03 12.88
CA VAL A 72 4.01 -18.02 13.02
C VAL A 72 3.43 -17.91 11.61
N LEU A 73 3.30 -19.06 10.92
CA LEU A 73 2.32 -19.20 9.85
C LEU A 73 1.07 -19.76 10.52
N ASP A 74 0.13 -18.88 10.89
CA ASP A 74 -1.22 -19.30 11.26
C ASP A 74 -1.96 -19.69 9.98
N GLU A 75 -1.64 -20.88 9.46
CA GLU A 75 -2.38 -21.59 8.41
C GLU A 75 -3.69 -22.15 9.01
N GLU A 76 -4.61 -21.27 9.39
CA GLU A 76 -6.00 -21.61 9.69
C GLU A 76 -6.90 -20.67 8.87
N ASP A 77 -7.12 -21.06 7.62
CA ASP A 77 -8.24 -20.62 6.79
C ASP A 77 -9.52 -21.25 7.40
N SER A 78 -9.88 -20.78 8.59
CA SER A 78 -11.00 -21.30 9.37
C SER A 78 -12.29 -20.71 8.81
N ASP A 79 -12.89 -21.44 7.87
CA ASP A 79 -14.24 -21.21 7.35
C ASP A 79 -15.24 -21.27 8.52
N HIS A 80 -15.49 -20.13 9.16
CA HIS A 80 -16.43 -20.02 10.28
C HIS A 80 -17.87 -19.95 9.76
N GLU A 81 -18.34 -21.07 9.23
CA GLU A 81 -19.76 -21.32 8.92
C GLU A 81 -20.50 -21.79 10.19
N GLU A 82 -20.80 -20.85 11.09
CA GLU A 82 -21.88 -20.98 12.08
C GLU A 82 -22.50 -19.59 12.33
N THR A 83 -23.80 -19.41 12.51
CA THR A 83 -24.99 -20.22 12.17
C THR A 83 -26.15 -19.20 12.05
N ASP A 84 -27.22 -19.54 11.32
CA ASP A 84 -28.43 -18.72 11.32
C ASP A 84 -28.98 -18.58 12.75
N ASN A 85 -28.85 -17.38 13.33
CA ASN A 85 -29.58 -17.03 14.54
C ASN A 85 -31.02 -16.73 14.14
N ASP A 86 -31.85 -17.77 14.13
CA ASP A 86 -33.30 -17.67 14.03
C ASP A 86 -33.83 -16.73 15.13
N ILE A 87 -34.03 -15.47 14.76
CA ILE A 87 -34.71 -14.48 15.58
C ILE A 87 -36.18 -14.88 15.73
N ASN A 88 -36.47 -15.73 16.71
CA ASN A 88 -37.83 -16.12 17.06
C ASN A 88 -38.64 -14.87 17.48
N ALA A 89 -39.34 -14.30 16.51
CA ALA A 89 -40.34 -13.28 16.73
C ALA A 89 -41.62 -13.92 17.25
N LEU A 90 -42.29 -13.22 18.19
CA LEU A 90 -43.58 -13.60 18.82
C LEU A 90 -43.42 -14.82 19.78
N SER A 91 -44.13 -14.99 20.90
CA SER A 91 -45.21 -14.27 21.60
C SER A 91 -45.10 -14.64 23.12
N SER A 92 -45.76 -14.07 24.14
CA SER A 92 -46.97 -13.24 24.25
C SER A 92 -46.91 -12.28 25.46
N ASP A 93 -48.00 -11.53 25.65
CA ASP A 93 -48.40 -10.71 26.82
C ASP A 93 -48.98 -11.58 27.96
N GLU A 94 -48.79 -11.19 29.23
CA GLU A 94 -49.66 -11.50 30.39
C GLU A 94 -49.64 -10.33 31.42
#